data_AF-A0A348WDA3-F1
#
_entry.id   AF-A0A348WDA3-F1
#
_cell.length_a   1.000
_cell.length_b   1.000
_cell.length_c   1.000
_cell.angle_alpha   90.00
_cell.angle_beta   90.00
_cell.angle_gamma   90.00
#
_symmetry.space_group_name_H-M   'P 1'
#
loop_
_entity.id
_entity.type
_entity.pdbx_description
1 polymer ?
#
loop_
_entity_poly.entity_id
_entity_poly.type
_entity_poly.pdbx_seq_one_letter_code
_entity_poly.pdbx_strand_id
1 'polypeptide(L)'
;GAGTRHGPVYARLRDMGVSDRLARQWLSTHGEEQVAAKLEYVGNRKNVESMVGYLSAALAGDFGGAGEAAAPEPKSPRARRLQRLREAIAARTPTQRDADKRLFLNQLSDPVKRADFERFGWMSPLNADDIAAFWEEVSPGILEDSGAE
;
A
#
# COMPACT_ATOMS: atom_id res chain seq x y z
N GLY A 1 -34.63 -2.73 -8.10
CA GLY A 1 -34.69 -1.60 -7.15
C GLY A 1 -33.52 -1.69 -6.19
N ALA A 2 -32.74 -0.62 -6.04
CA ALA A 2 -31.61 -0.60 -5.10
C ALA A 2 -31.48 0.82 -4.53
N GLY A 3 -32.44 1.20 -3.70
CA GLY A 3 -32.43 2.45 -2.97
C GLY A 3 -31.42 2.41 -1.82
N THR A 4 -30.58 3.42 -1.76
CA THR A 4 -30.09 4.10 -0.54
C THR A 4 -29.80 3.18 0.65
N ARG A 5 -28.69 2.44 0.60
CA ARG A 5 -28.15 1.70 1.75
C ARG A 5 -26.99 2.43 2.45
N HIS A 6 -26.92 3.75 2.29
CA HIS A 6 -25.89 4.57 2.96
C HIS A 6 -25.99 4.51 4.50
N GLY A 7 -27.18 4.22 5.05
CA GLY A 7 -27.44 4.19 6.50
C GLY A 7 -26.54 3.25 7.32
N PRO A 8 -26.49 1.94 7.05
CA PRO A 8 -25.71 0.98 7.84
C PRO A 8 -24.19 1.22 7.82
N VAL A 9 -23.62 1.54 6.65
CA VAL A 9 -22.17 1.76 6.52
C VAL A 9 -21.77 3.09 7.17
N TYR A 10 -22.55 4.15 6.94
CA TYR A 10 -22.34 5.46 7.57
C TYR A 10 -22.43 5.39 9.10
N ALA A 11 -23.43 4.68 9.64
CA ALA A 11 -23.60 4.51 11.08
C ALA A 11 -22.40 3.79 11.70
N ARG A 12 -21.91 2.71 11.07
CA ARG A 12 -20.69 2.02 11.51
C ARG A 12 -19.46 2.92 11.51
N LEU A 13 -19.27 3.71 10.45
CA LEU A 13 -18.15 4.68 10.38
C LEU A 13 -18.18 5.65 11.58
N ARG A 14 -19.37 6.19 11.90
CA ARG A 14 -19.54 7.11 13.03
C ARG A 14 -19.27 6.44 14.38
N ASP A 15 -19.70 5.20 14.56
CA ASP A 15 -19.48 4.41 15.78
C ASP A 15 -17.98 4.16 16.05
N MET A 16 -17.20 3.91 14.99
CA MET A 16 -15.73 3.75 15.10
C MET A 16 -14.96 5.07 15.24
N GLY A 17 -15.64 6.21 15.33
CA GLY A 17 -15.02 7.52 15.54
C GLY A 17 -14.64 8.28 14.26
N VAL A 18 -15.12 7.85 13.09
CA VAL A 18 -14.95 8.62 11.84
C VAL A 18 -15.82 9.87 11.87
N SER A 19 -15.28 11.02 11.43
CA SER A 19 -16.04 12.28 11.33
C SER A 19 -17.06 12.23 10.18
N ASP A 20 -18.22 12.89 10.33
CA ASP A 20 -19.30 12.92 9.32
C ASP A 20 -18.80 13.29 7.92
N ARG A 21 -17.97 14.35 7.82
CA ARG A 21 -17.41 14.82 6.55
C ARG A 21 -16.58 13.74 5.86
N LEU A 22 -15.75 13.03 6.62
CA LEU A 22 -14.87 11.98 6.11
C LEU A 22 -15.67 10.75 5.65
N ALA A 23 -16.70 10.38 6.43
CA ALA A 23 -17.60 9.30 6.07
C ALA A 23 -18.34 9.57 4.75
N ARG A 24 -18.87 10.79 4.57
CA ARG A 24 -19.51 11.19 3.30
C ARG A 24 -18.52 11.21 2.15
N GLN A 25 -17.33 11.78 2.38
CA GLN A 25 -16.28 11.82 1.36
C GLN A 25 -15.90 10.40 0.91
N TRP A 26 -15.72 9.45 1.81
CA TRP A 26 -15.39 8.08 1.45
C TRP A 26 -16.49 7.36 0.70
N LEU A 27 -17.76 7.54 1.13
CA LEU A 27 -18.91 6.97 0.43
C LEU A 27 -19.04 7.55 -0.98
N SER A 28 -18.77 8.85 -1.16
CA SER A 28 -18.79 9.50 -2.47
C SER A 28 -17.60 9.12 -3.36
N THR A 29 -16.40 8.96 -2.80
CA THR A 29 -15.17 8.70 -3.57
C THR A 29 -14.99 7.22 -3.93
N HIS A 30 -15.23 6.31 -2.99
CA HIS A 30 -14.93 4.88 -3.19
C HIS A 30 -16.20 4.03 -3.42
N GLY A 31 -17.36 4.57 -3.09
CA GLY A 31 -18.61 3.82 -3.08
C GLY A 31 -18.78 2.99 -1.81
N GLU A 32 -20.03 2.71 -1.48
CA GLU A 32 -20.42 2.05 -0.24
C GLU A 32 -19.87 0.63 -0.10
N GLU A 33 -19.87 -0.15 -1.17
CA GLU A 33 -19.43 -1.55 -1.17
C GLU A 33 -17.94 -1.67 -0.85
N GLN A 34 -17.10 -0.81 -1.41
CA GLN A 34 -15.67 -0.80 -1.09
C GLN A 34 -15.39 -0.37 0.35
N VAL A 35 -16.14 0.60 0.86
CA VAL A 35 -16.00 1.04 2.24
C VAL A 35 -16.45 -0.07 3.18
N ALA A 36 -17.58 -0.73 2.93
CA ALA A 36 -18.06 -1.86 3.71
C ALA A 36 -17.07 -3.04 3.74
N ALA A 37 -16.52 -3.42 2.59
CA ALA A 37 -15.53 -4.49 2.50
C ALA A 37 -14.26 -4.17 3.33
N LYS A 38 -13.78 -2.93 3.25
CA LYS A 38 -12.62 -2.49 4.05
C LYS A 38 -12.95 -2.40 5.55
N LEU A 39 -14.19 -2.07 5.92
CA LEU A 39 -14.64 -2.09 7.31
C LEU A 39 -14.62 -3.49 7.92
N GLU A 40 -15.14 -4.49 7.21
CA GLU A 40 -15.11 -5.87 7.69
C GLU A 40 -13.67 -6.39 7.81
N TYR A 41 -12.82 -6.03 6.85
CA TYR A 41 -11.40 -6.37 6.88
C TYR A 41 -10.67 -5.80 8.11
N VAL A 42 -10.93 -4.54 8.47
CA VAL A 42 -10.31 -3.89 9.65
C VAL A 42 -10.89 -4.40 10.96
N GLY A 43 -12.21 -4.63 11.03
CA GLY A 43 -12.88 -5.13 12.23
C GLY A 43 -12.40 -6.50 12.70
N ASN A 44 -11.81 -7.29 11.80
CA ASN A 44 -11.27 -8.62 12.12
C ASN A 44 -9.83 -8.56 12.70
N ARG A 45 -9.16 -7.40 12.71
CA ARG A 45 -7.82 -7.22 13.32
C ARG A 45 -7.91 -6.62 14.72
N LYS A 46 -7.49 -7.38 15.74
CA LYS A 46 -7.55 -6.99 17.17
C LYS A 46 -6.38 -6.11 17.68
N ASN A 47 -5.52 -5.57 16.82
CA ASN A 47 -4.28 -4.90 17.27
C ASN A 47 -3.95 -3.64 16.46
N VAL A 48 -4.90 -2.70 16.38
CA VAL A 48 -4.72 -1.44 15.65
C VAL A 48 -4.96 -0.27 16.61
N GLU A 49 -3.90 0.50 16.86
CA GLU A 49 -3.91 1.66 17.78
C GLU A 49 -4.88 2.77 17.33
N SER A 50 -5.19 2.82 16.03
CA SER A 50 -6.21 3.70 15.46
C SER A 50 -6.85 3.09 14.21
N MET A 51 -7.98 2.40 14.39
CA MET A 51 -8.77 1.80 13.31
C MET A 51 -9.15 2.81 12.21
N VAL A 52 -9.42 4.07 12.57
CA VAL A 52 -9.76 5.15 11.62
C VAL A 52 -8.56 5.55 10.76
N GLY A 53 -7.36 5.68 11.34
CA GLY A 53 -6.15 6.00 10.60
C GLY A 53 -5.78 4.87 9.63
N TYR A 54 -5.93 3.62 10.09
CA TYR A 54 -5.69 2.46 9.26
C TYR A 54 -6.70 2.33 8.11
N LEU A 55 -7.99 2.58 8.37
CA LEU A 55 -9.02 2.58 7.34
C LEU A 55 -8.82 3.71 6.34
N SER A 56 -8.40 4.89 6.82
CA SER A 56 -8.04 6.03 5.97
C SER A 56 -6.91 5.67 5.03
N ALA A 57 -5.88 5.01 5.53
CA ALA A 57 -4.76 4.57 4.71
C ALA A 57 -5.12 3.40 3.78
N ALA A 58 -5.99 2.49 4.20
CA ALA A 58 -6.51 1.42 3.35
C ALA A 58 -7.39 1.97 2.22
N LEU A 59 -8.09 3.08 2.44
CA LEU A 59 -8.89 3.78 1.43
C LEU A 59 -8.02 4.69 0.54
N ALA A 60 -7.01 5.35 1.11
CA ALA A 60 -6.05 6.20 0.40
C ALA A 60 -5.00 5.39 -0.40
N GLY A 61 -4.89 4.09 -0.16
CA GLY A 61 -3.89 3.23 -0.78
C GLY A 61 -2.49 3.31 -0.14
N ASP A 62 -2.37 3.97 1.01
CA ASP A 62 -1.10 4.35 1.65
C ASP A 62 -0.70 3.46 2.85
N PHE A 63 -1.47 2.42 3.19
CA PHE A 63 -0.97 1.34 4.07
C PHE A 63 -0.87 0.03 3.31
N GLY A 64 0.35 -0.48 3.23
CA GLY A 64 0.71 -1.68 2.49
C GLY A 64 0.22 -2.99 3.12
N GLY A 65 -0.13 -3.93 2.25
CA GLY A 65 0.20 -5.34 2.44
C GLY A 65 -0.80 -6.21 3.22
N ALA A 66 -1.22 -7.27 2.51
CA ALA A 66 -1.77 -8.52 2.99
C ALA A 66 -3.27 -8.55 3.35
N GLY A 67 -4.11 -8.71 2.33
CA GLY A 67 -5.49 -9.17 2.47
C GLY A 67 -6.22 -9.28 1.13
N GLU A 68 -5.78 -10.22 0.28
CA GLU A 68 -6.55 -10.96 -0.74
C GLU A 68 -7.87 -10.32 -1.25
N ALA A 69 -7.79 -9.63 -2.37
CA ALA A 69 -8.82 -9.71 -3.40
C ALA A 69 -8.06 -9.71 -4.72
N ALA A 70 -8.12 -10.83 -5.45
CA ALA A 70 -7.43 -11.08 -6.70
C ALA A 70 -7.24 -9.78 -7.50
N ALA A 71 -6.01 -9.25 -7.45
CA ALA A 71 -5.68 -8.07 -8.22
C ALA A 71 -5.88 -8.47 -9.70
N PRO A 72 -6.60 -7.68 -10.51
CA PRO A 72 -6.62 -7.91 -11.94
C PRO A 72 -5.16 -7.96 -12.37
N GLU A 73 -4.79 -8.97 -13.17
CA GLU A 73 -3.43 -9.15 -13.66
C GLU A 73 -2.83 -7.78 -14.01
N PRO A 74 -1.64 -7.45 -13.49
CA PRO A 74 -1.05 -6.14 -13.73
C PRO A 74 -0.93 -5.91 -15.23
N LYS A 75 -1.85 -5.09 -15.75
CA LYS A 75 -2.03 -4.85 -17.19
C LYS A 75 -0.90 -4.02 -17.79
N SER A 76 -0.07 -3.40 -16.95
CA SER A 76 1.09 -2.61 -17.37
C SER A 76 2.39 -3.22 -16.86
N PRO A 77 3.48 -3.18 -17.66
CA PRO A 77 4.80 -3.66 -17.25
C PRO A 77 5.31 -2.91 -15.99
N ARG A 78 4.92 -1.64 -15.82
CA ARG A 78 5.23 -0.86 -14.61
C ARG A 78 4.55 -1.41 -13.35
N ALA A 79 3.29 -1.86 -13.47
CA ALA A 79 2.57 -2.47 -12.35
C ALA A 79 3.18 -3.83 -11.97
N ARG A 80 3.58 -4.64 -12.96
CA ARG A 80 4.31 -5.91 -12.74
C ARG A 80 5.60 -5.70 -11.96
N ARG A 81 6.41 -4.73 -12.40
CA ARG A 81 7.67 -4.37 -11.74
C ARG A 81 7.47 -3.95 -10.29
N LEU A 82 6.45 -3.12 -10.03
CA LEU A 82 6.12 -2.67 -8.67
C LEU A 82 5.63 -3.81 -7.78
N GLN A 83 4.81 -4.71 -8.30
CA GLN A 83 4.34 -5.89 -7.55
C GLN A 83 5.53 -6.74 -7.08
N ARG A 84 6.45 -7.03 -7.99
CA ARG A 84 7.62 -7.85 -7.69
C ARG A 84 8.60 -7.20 -6.73
N LEU A 85 8.78 -5.90 -6.84
CA LEU A 85 9.51 -5.13 -5.84
C LEU A 85 8.90 -5.33 -4.45
N ARG A 86 7.56 -5.29 -4.33
CA ARG A 86 6.89 -5.52 -3.04
C ARG A 86 7.09 -6.94 -2.53
N GLU A 87 7.06 -7.94 -3.40
CA GLU A 87 7.31 -9.35 -3.05
C GLU A 87 8.74 -9.58 -2.59
N ALA A 88 9.72 -9.01 -3.32
CA ALA A 88 11.14 -9.03 -2.97
C ALA A 88 11.38 -8.44 -1.57
N ILE A 89 10.80 -7.26 -1.32
CA ILE A 89 10.89 -6.61 -0.02
C ILE A 89 10.19 -7.47 1.04
N ALA A 90 9.00 -8.02 0.76
CA ALA A 90 8.26 -8.87 1.68
C ALA A 90 9.03 -10.14 2.09
N ALA A 91 9.76 -10.75 1.17
CA ALA A 91 10.59 -11.93 1.40
C ALA A 91 11.81 -11.65 2.30
N ARG A 92 12.23 -10.38 2.46
CA ARG A 92 13.34 -10.01 3.35
C ARG A 92 12.92 -10.02 4.81
N THR A 93 13.80 -10.60 5.64
CA THR A 93 13.70 -10.51 7.10
C THR A 93 13.85 -9.07 7.59
N PRO A 94 13.38 -8.73 8.81
CA PRO A 94 13.48 -7.37 9.34
C PRO A 94 14.91 -6.81 9.34
N THR A 95 15.91 -7.64 9.67
CA THR A 95 17.32 -7.24 9.69
C THR A 95 17.87 -7.00 8.29
N GLN A 96 17.49 -7.83 7.32
CA GLN A 96 17.89 -7.64 5.92
C GLN A 96 17.28 -6.35 5.34
N ARG A 97 15.99 -6.08 5.62
CA ARG A 97 15.35 -4.82 5.20
C ARG A 97 16.05 -3.59 5.76
N ASP A 98 16.47 -3.61 7.03
CA ASP A 98 17.19 -2.49 7.64
C ASP A 98 18.58 -2.31 6.99
N ALA A 99 19.29 -3.40 6.73
CA ALA A 99 20.57 -3.38 6.00
C ALA A 99 20.40 -2.83 4.59
N ASP A 100 19.42 -3.34 3.82
CA ASP A 100 19.09 -2.88 2.47
C ASP A 100 18.72 -1.39 2.46
N LYS A 101 17.95 -0.94 3.46
CA LYS A 101 17.55 0.47 3.61
C LYS A 101 18.76 1.37 3.82
N ARG A 102 19.71 0.97 4.68
CA ARG A 102 20.95 1.71 4.94
C ARG A 102 21.85 1.75 3.71
N LEU A 103 21.98 0.64 3.00
CA LEU A 103 22.75 0.56 1.75
C LEU A 103 22.18 1.50 0.69
N PHE A 104 20.86 1.46 0.48
CA PHE A 104 20.20 2.34 -0.49
C PHE A 104 20.34 3.81 -0.11
N LEU A 105 20.11 4.16 1.16
CA LEU A 105 20.33 5.52 1.65
C LEU A 105 21.76 5.99 1.40
N ASN A 106 22.77 5.13 1.60
CA ASN A 106 24.17 5.50 1.34
C ASN A 106 24.47 5.75 -0.15
N GLN A 107 23.74 5.11 -1.07
CA GLN A 107 23.87 5.37 -2.52
C GLN A 107 23.22 6.70 -2.95
N LEU A 108 22.20 7.18 -2.22
CA LEU A 108 21.50 8.42 -2.56
C LEU A 108 22.34 9.67 -2.23
N SER A 109 22.99 10.26 -3.24
CA SER A 109 23.75 11.51 -3.07
C SER A 109 22.86 12.76 -3.08
N ASP A 110 21.66 12.68 -3.67
CA ASP A 110 20.73 13.80 -3.77
C ASP A 110 19.88 13.94 -2.48
N PRO A 111 19.90 15.11 -1.81
CA PRO A 111 19.19 15.31 -0.55
C PRO A 111 17.67 15.30 -0.69
N VAL A 112 17.12 15.69 -1.85
CA VAL A 112 15.67 15.66 -2.12
C VAL A 112 15.21 14.22 -2.29
N LYS A 113 15.96 13.41 -3.03
CA LYS A 113 15.72 11.97 -3.15
C LYS A 113 15.80 11.27 -1.80
N ARG A 114 16.77 11.64 -0.98
CA ARG A 114 16.96 11.08 0.37
C ARG A 114 15.76 11.38 1.28
N ALA A 115 15.32 12.64 1.33
CA ALA A 115 14.15 13.04 2.10
C ALA A 115 12.85 12.35 1.64
N ASP A 116 12.68 12.17 0.33
CA ASP A 116 11.53 11.44 -0.23
C ASP A 116 11.54 9.96 0.18
N PHE A 117 12.71 9.32 0.14
CA PHE A 117 12.87 7.94 0.59
C PHE A 117 12.68 7.78 2.10
N GLU A 118 13.09 8.76 2.91
CA GLU A 118 12.82 8.73 4.36
C GLU A 118 11.32 8.82 4.66
N ARG A 119 10.56 9.56 3.85
CA ARG A 119 9.12 9.74 3.99
C ARG A 119 8.30 8.55 3.49
N PHE A 120 8.63 8.01 2.33
CA PHE A 120 7.83 6.98 1.64
C PHE A 120 8.49 5.59 1.62
N GLY A 121 9.75 5.49 2.04
CA GLY A 121 10.53 4.24 2.01
C GLY A 121 10.66 3.66 0.60
N TRP A 122 10.59 2.34 0.52
CA TRP A 122 10.66 1.59 -0.74
C TRP A 122 9.50 1.85 -1.72
N MET A 123 8.49 2.63 -1.32
CA MET A 123 7.40 3.09 -2.19
C MET A 123 7.58 4.54 -2.67
N SER A 124 8.76 5.10 -2.46
CA SER A 124 9.09 6.46 -2.91
C SER A 124 8.90 6.61 -4.43
N PRO A 125 8.04 7.56 -4.87
CA PRO A 125 7.81 7.80 -6.28
C PRO A 125 9.02 8.46 -6.96
N LEU A 126 9.76 9.32 -6.24
CA LEU A 126 10.95 9.99 -6.78
C LEU A 126 12.15 9.06 -6.92
N ASN A 127 12.21 8.00 -6.10
CA ASN A 127 13.26 6.99 -6.17
C ASN A 127 12.83 5.72 -6.91
N ALA A 128 11.68 5.71 -7.58
CA ALA A 128 11.13 4.49 -8.16
C ALA A 128 12.09 3.78 -9.14
N ASP A 129 12.88 4.54 -9.91
CA ASP A 129 13.86 3.98 -10.84
C ASP A 129 15.14 3.54 -10.12
N ASP A 130 15.67 4.36 -9.21
CA ASP A 130 16.85 4.05 -8.41
C ASP A 130 16.62 2.83 -7.50
N ILE A 131 15.45 2.73 -6.86
CA ILE A 131 15.05 1.56 -6.06
C ILE A 131 15.05 0.32 -6.94
N ALA A 132 14.47 0.41 -8.13
CA ALA A 132 14.40 -0.74 -9.01
C ALA A 132 15.78 -1.17 -9.53
N ALA A 133 16.69 -0.22 -9.80
CA ALA A 133 18.08 -0.52 -10.11
C ALA A 133 18.80 -1.20 -8.93
N PHE A 134 18.64 -0.67 -7.71
CA PHE A 134 19.23 -1.26 -6.51
C PHE A 134 18.83 -2.73 -6.30
N TRP A 135 17.54 -3.05 -6.50
CA TRP A 135 17.07 -4.43 -6.33
C TRP A 135 17.60 -5.38 -7.41
N GLU A 136 17.81 -4.90 -8.63
CA GLU A 136 18.48 -5.67 -9.69
C GLU A 136 19.96 -5.89 -9.39
N GLU A 137 20.64 -4.94 -8.75
CA GLU A 137 22.03 -5.13 -8.29
C GLU A 137 22.12 -6.14 -7.14
N VAL A 138 21.19 -6.06 -6.17
CA VAL A 138 21.15 -6.95 -5.01
C VAL A 138 20.74 -8.37 -5.39
N SER A 139 19.84 -8.50 -6.36
CA SER A 139 19.35 -9.78 -6.85
C SER A 139 18.99 -9.67 -8.33
N PRO A 140 19.93 -9.98 -9.25
CA PRO A 140 19.67 -9.88 -10.67
C PRO A 140 18.50 -10.78 -11.07
N GLY A 141 17.63 -10.27 -11.94
CA GLY A 141 16.43 -10.98 -12.41
C GLY A 141 15.24 -10.94 -11.44
N ILE A 142 15.35 -10.25 -10.30
CA ILE A 142 14.24 -10.16 -9.34
C ILE A 142 13.06 -9.34 -9.89
N LEU A 143 13.33 -8.47 -10.86
CA LEU A 143 12.32 -7.70 -11.57
C LEU A 143 11.99 -8.24 -12.96
N GLU A 144 12.75 -9.21 -13.50
CA GLU A 144 12.58 -9.82 -14.83
C GLU A 144 11.49 -10.90 -14.85
N ASP A 145 10.45 -10.74 -15.68
CA ASP A 145 9.30 -11.66 -15.73
C ASP A 145 9.86 -13.05 -16.01
N SER A 146 9.80 -13.97 -15.03
CA SER A 146 10.20 -15.36 -15.25
C SER A 146 9.12 -16.05 -16.08
N GLY A 147 8.74 -15.44 -17.20
CA GLY A 147 8.08 -16.09 -18.31
C GLY A 147 9.14 -16.94 -18.99
N ALA A 148 9.38 -18.12 -18.42
CA ALA A 148 9.95 -19.21 -19.18
C ALA A 148 8.95 -19.53 -20.30
N GLU A 149 9.27 -19.14 -21.52
CA GLU A 149 8.83 -19.83 -22.74
C GLU A 149 10.01 -20.64 -23.28
#